data_AF-A0A8K1D934-F1
#
_entry.id   AF-A0A8K1D934-F1
#
_cell.length_a   1.000
_cell.length_b   1.000
_cell.length_c   1.000
_cell.angle_alpha   90.00
_cell.angle_beta   90.00
_cell.angle_gamma   90.00
#
_symmetry.space_group_name_H-M   'P 1'
#
loop_
_entity.id
_entity.type
_entity.pdbx_description
1 polymer ?
#
loop_
_entity_poly.entity_id
_entity_poly.type
_entity_poly.pdbx_seq_one_letter_code
_entity_poly.pdbx_strand_id
1 'polypeptide(L)'
;PPRPCEGVADPQCRCPPGSSCGDENCLSCKWVPRCKPGWEPHSTGITHYSFGCRRCGNGSYSGPRNSWCRNWTDCESNGFVTLRAGNSTHNSVCSVPGTALDTGIHFS
;
A
#
# COMPACT_ATOMS: atom_id res chain seq x y z
N PRO A 1 -24.09 1.25 -18.73
CA PRO A 1 -23.00 0.30 -18.38
C PRO A 1 -21.62 0.83 -18.81
N PRO A 2 -20.56 0.71 -17.99
CA PRO A 2 -19.21 1.10 -18.41
C PRO A 2 -18.75 0.18 -19.55
N ARG A 3 -18.31 0.76 -20.66
CA ARG A 3 -17.90 0.04 -21.87
C ARG A 3 -16.46 -0.48 -21.73
N PRO A 4 -16.16 -1.71 -22.18
CA PRO A 4 -14.77 -2.15 -22.33
C PRO A 4 -14.07 -1.29 -23.38
N CYS A 5 -12.76 -1.13 -23.24
CA CYS A 5 -11.93 -0.36 -24.16
C CYS A 5 -12.06 -0.96 -25.57
N GLU A 6 -12.69 -0.25 -26.50
CA GLU A 6 -12.81 -0.70 -27.90
C GLU A 6 -11.46 -0.48 -28.63
N GLY A 7 -10.51 -1.38 -28.37
CA GLY A 7 -9.27 -1.49 -29.14
C GLY A 7 -8.32 -0.29 -29.10
N VAL A 8 -7.21 -0.45 -29.81
CA VAL A 8 -5.97 0.35 -29.79
C VAL A 8 -6.14 1.83 -30.24
N ALA A 9 -7.35 2.25 -30.60
CA ALA A 9 -7.62 3.57 -31.19
C ALA A 9 -8.18 4.62 -30.21
N ASP A 10 -8.29 4.31 -28.91
CA ASP A 10 -8.68 5.29 -27.89
C ASP A 10 -7.49 5.64 -26.97
N PRO A 11 -6.80 6.77 -27.19
CA PRO A 11 -5.65 7.18 -26.38
C PRO A 11 -6.02 7.55 -24.92
N GLN A 12 -7.29 7.45 -24.54
CA GLN A 12 -7.79 7.76 -23.19
C GLN A 12 -8.40 6.56 -22.46
N CYS A 13 -8.39 5.36 -23.05
CA CYS A 13 -8.91 4.17 -22.39
C CYS A 13 -8.04 3.78 -21.18
N ARG A 14 -8.48 4.25 -20.00
CA ARG A 14 -7.95 3.86 -18.70
C ARG A 14 -8.97 2.95 -18.01
N CYS A 15 -8.51 1.78 -17.58
CA CYS A 15 -9.32 0.91 -16.73
C CYS A 15 -9.75 1.66 -15.45
N PRO A 16 -10.94 1.38 -14.91
CA PRO A 16 -11.41 2.04 -13.69
C PRO A 16 -10.41 1.86 -12.53
N PRO A 17 -10.32 2.84 -11.60
CA PRO A 17 -9.40 2.75 -10.46
C PRO A 17 -9.55 1.42 -9.71
N GLY A 18 -8.43 0.76 -9.44
CA GLY A 18 -8.41 -0.58 -8.84
C GLY A 18 -8.52 -1.74 -9.83
N SER A 19 -8.51 -1.45 -11.13
CA SER A 19 -8.38 -2.45 -12.20
C SER A 19 -7.24 -2.07 -13.16
N SER A 20 -6.77 -3.05 -13.92
CA SER A 20 -5.70 -2.90 -14.91
C SER A 20 -6.04 -3.69 -16.17
N CYS A 21 -5.34 -3.42 -17.27
CA CYS A 21 -5.45 -4.19 -18.50
C CYS A 21 -5.22 -5.68 -18.21
N GLY A 22 -6.05 -6.53 -18.80
CA GLY A 22 -5.98 -7.98 -18.68
C GLY A 22 -5.16 -8.65 -19.77
N ASP A 23 -4.74 -7.88 -20.77
CA ASP A 23 -4.01 -8.25 -21.99
C ASP A 23 -3.29 -7.03 -22.59
N GLU A 24 -2.41 -7.25 -23.57
CA GLU A 24 -1.58 -6.21 -24.22
C GLU A 24 -2.40 -5.16 -24.98
N ASN A 25 -3.53 -5.59 -25.57
CA ASN A 25 -4.43 -4.71 -26.29
C ASN A 25 -5.42 -3.98 -25.37
N CYS A 26 -5.34 -4.22 -24.05
CA CYS A 26 -6.23 -3.71 -23.02
C CYS A 26 -7.73 -3.87 -23.36
N LEU A 27 -8.09 -4.92 -24.10
CA LEU A 27 -9.48 -5.18 -24.52
C LEU A 27 -10.35 -5.58 -23.32
N SER A 28 -9.72 -6.12 -22.28
CA SER A 28 -10.34 -6.47 -21.02
C SER A 28 -9.70 -5.72 -19.85
N CYS A 29 -10.51 -5.23 -18.91
CA CYS A 29 -10.02 -4.74 -17.62
C CYS A 29 -10.22 -5.80 -16.56
N LYS A 30 -9.14 -6.16 -15.85
CA LYS A 30 -9.15 -7.10 -14.72
C LYS A 30 -8.98 -6.34 -13.42
N TRP A 31 -9.80 -6.68 -12.42
CA TRP A 31 -9.65 -6.14 -11.08
C TRP A 31 -8.35 -6.60 -10.45
N VAL A 32 -7.65 -5.66 -9.84
CA VAL A 32 -6.44 -5.94 -9.07
C VAL A 32 -6.83 -6.80 -7.85
N PRO A 33 -6.09 -7.88 -7.53
CA PRO A 33 -6.45 -8.79 -6.46
C PRO A 33 -6.48 -8.08 -5.10
N ARG A 34 -7.44 -8.46 -4.26
CA ARG A 34 -7.51 -7.98 -2.88
C ARG A 34 -6.52 -8.73 -2.00
N CYS A 35 -5.35 -8.13 -1.78
CA CYS A 35 -4.32 -8.72 -0.93
C CYS A 35 -4.66 -8.59 0.56
N LYS A 36 -4.21 -9.57 1.34
CA LYS A 36 -4.31 -9.56 2.82
C LYS A 36 -3.36 -8.51 3.42
N PRO A 37 -3.56 -8.09 4.68
CA PRO A 37 -2.64 -7.16 5.34
C PRO A 37 -1.19 -7.66 5.28
N GLY A 38 -0.27 -6.72 5.04
CA GLY A 38 1.15 -6.97 4.77
C GLY A 38 1.50 -7.55 3.42
N TRP A 39 0.54 -7.51 2.50
CA TRP A 39 0.73 -7.83 1.10
C TRP A 39 0.20 -6.68 0.25
N GLU A 40 0.80 -6.52 -0.91
CA GLU A 40 0.35 -5.57 -1.92
C GLU A 40 0.14 -6.29 -3.25
N PRO A 41 -0.73 -5.74 -4.11
CA PRO A 41 -0.82 -6.20 -5.48
C PRO A 41 0.50 -5.95 -6.21
N HIS A 42 0.93 -6.92 -7.01
CA HIS A 42 2.15 -6.79 -7.81
C HIS A 42 1.95 -7.46 -9.16
N SER A 43 2.47 -6.82 -10.21
CA SER A 43 2.61 -7.46 -11.52
C SER A 43 3.60 -8.63 -11.42
N THR A 44 3.11 -9.86 -11.58
CA THR A 44 3.92 -11.08 -11.44
C THR A 44 4.48 -11.60 -12.78
N GLY A 45 4.24 -10.88 -13.88
CA GLY A 45 4.77 -11.21 -15.20
C GLY A 45 5.71 -10.14 -15.76
N ILE A 46 6.40 -10.47 -16.85
CA ILE A 46 7.09 -9.50 -17.73
C ILE A 46 6.11 -8.41 -18.21
N THR A 47 4.83 -8.76 -18.21
CA THR A 47 3.74 -7.95 -18.70
C THR A 47 2.82 -7.49 -17.58
N HIS A 48 2.43 -6.21 -17.66
CA HIS A 48 1.63 -5.48 -16.66
C HIS A 48 0.19 -5.98 -16.49
N TYR A 49 -0.19 -7.08 -17.14
CA TYR A 49 -1.54 -7.66 -17.11
C TYR A 49 -1.69 -8.91 -16.22
N SER A 50 -0.60 -9.41 -15.64
CA SER A 50 -0.63 -10.53 -14.69
C SER A 50 -0.45 -10.02 -13.27
N PHE A 51 -1.47 -10.11 -12.42
CA PHE A 51 -1.44 -9.61 -11.05
C PHE A 51 -1.46 -10.74 -10.01
N GLY A 52 -0.55 -10.65 -9.05
CA GLY A 52 -0.56 -11.45 -7.84
C GLY A 52 -0.44 -10.58 -6.59
N CYS A 53 -0.29 -11.23 -5.44
CA CYS A 53 0.05 -10.54 -4.20
C CYS A 53 1.50 -10.84 -3.83
N ARG A 54 2.28 -9.82 -3.49
CA ARG A 54 3.60 -9.98 -2.88
C ARG A 54 3.60 -9.48 -1.44
N ARG A 55 4.50 -10.02 -0.61
CA ARG A 55 4.70 -9.54 0.76
C ARG A 55 5.40 -8.18 0.72
N CYS A 56 5.03 -7.29 1.65
CA CYS A 56 5.77 -6.05 1.86
C CYS A 56 7.24 -6.34 2.22
N GLY A 57 8.15 -5.54 1.65
CA GLY A 57 9.58 -5.60 1.96
C GLY A 57 9.87 -5.14 3.39
N ASN A 58 11.07 -5.44 3.89
CA ASN A 58 11.50 -4.96 5.20
C ASN A 58 11.49 -3.42 5.22
N GLY A 59 10.97 -2.81 6.29
CA GLY A 59 10.79 -1.36 6.36
C GLY A 59 9.46 -0.85 5.78
N SER A 60 8.56 -1.75 5.36
CA SER A 60 7.27 -1.36 4.79
C SER A 60 6.08 -2.15 5.35
N TYR A 61 4.89 -1.57 5.26
CA TYR A 61 3.64 -2.15 5.74
C TYR A 61 2.47 -1.93 4.78
N SER A 62 1.49 -2.82 4.82
CA SER A 62 0.18 -2.56 4.22
C SER A 62 -0.93 -2.91 5.21
N GLY A 63 -1.86 -1.96 5.40
CA GLY A 63 -2.97 -2.08 6.35
C GLY A 63 -4.14 -2.90 5.79
N PRO A 64 -5.40 -2.46 5.98
CA PRO A 64 -6.57 -3.20 5.49
C PRO A 64 -6.64 -3.27 3.96
N ARG A 65 -7.46 -4.21 3.46
CA ARG A 65 -7.52 -4.73 2.08
C ARG A 65 -7.34 -3.64 0.99
N ASN A 66 -6.56 -3.96 -0.04
CA ASN A 66 -6.23 -3.14 -1.21
C ASN A 66 -5.23 -2.00 -0.98
N SER A 67 -4.46 -2.05 0.11
CA SER A 67 -3.39 -1.09 0.36
C SER A 67 -2.11 -1.51 -0.35
N TRP A 68 -1.45 -0.56 -1.00
CA TRP A 68 -0.05 -0.70 -1.42
C TRP A 68 0.88 -0.69 -0.21
N CYS A 69 2.05 -1.33 -0.32
CA CYS A 69 3.03 -1.27 0.76
C CYS A 69 3.59 0.16 0.85
N ARG A 70 3.62 0.70 2.06
CA ARG A 70 4.16 2.03 2.37
C ARG A 70 5.32 1.86 3.34
N ASN A 71 6.34 2.70 3.20
CA ASN A 71 7.44 2.70 4.17
C ASN A 71 6.93 3.04 5.56
N TRP A 72 7.56 2.44 6.57
CA TRP A 72 7.33 2.83 7.95
C TRP A 72 7.71 4.30 8.16
N THR A 73 6.97 4.99 9.01
CA THR A 73 7.33 6.34 9.44
C THR A 73 8.63 6.28 10.23
N ASP A 74 9.59 7.09 9.82
CA ASP A 74 10.76 7.43 10.62
C ASP A 74 10.40 8.55 11.58
N CYS A 75 10.21 8.18 12.85
CA CYS A 75 9.83 9.13 13.89
C CYS A 75 10.95 10.14 14.19
N GLU A 76 12.21 9.70 14.13
CA GLU A 76 13.38 10.51 14.51
C GLU A 76 13.62 11.64 13.51
N SER A 77 13.44 11.37 12.20
CA SER A 77 13.48 12.41 11.16
C SER A 77 12.42 13.52 11.36
N ASN A 78 11.39 13.28 12.17
CA ASN A 78 10.34 14.23 12.48
C ASN A 78 10.44 14.79 13.91
N GLY A 79 11.53 14.53 14.64
CA GLY A 79 11.73 14.99 16.02
C GLY A 79 10.91 14.24 17.07
N PHE A 80 10.37 13.07 16.72
CA PHE A 80 9.65 12.18 17.64
C PHE A 80 10.52 10.99 18.04
N VAL A 81 10.11 10.28 19.10
CA VAL A 81 10.69 8.98 19.46
C VAL A 81 9.79 7.85 18.95
N THR A 82 10.39 6.75 18.49
CA THR A 82 9.65 5.56 18.09
C THR A 82 9.14 4.81 19.32
N LEU A 83 7.84 4.89 19.59
CA LEU A 83 7.20 4.17 20.70
C LEU A 83 6.99 2.68 20.36
N ARG A 84 6.59 2.39 19.11
CA ARG A 84 6.43 1.03 18.61
C ARG A 84 6.93 0.94 17.18
N ALA A 85 7.86 0.03 16.92
CA ALA A 85 8.34 -0.22 15.57
C ALA A 85 7.21 -0.72 14.65
N GLY A 86 7.27 -0.32 13.38
CA GLY A 86 6.40 -0.85 12.35
C GLY A 86 6.64 -2.34 12.10
N ASN A 87 5.66 -2.98 11.47
CA ASN A 87 5.78 -4.35 10.96
C ASN A 87 5.12 -4.45 9.59
N SER A 88 5.02 -5.64 9.00
CA SER A 88 4.42 -5.78 7.66
C SER A 88 2.96 -5.33 7.58
N THR A 89 2.22 -5.24 8.68
CA THR A 89 0.78 -4.91 8.71
C THR A 89 0.46 -3.55 9.32
N HIS A 90 1.40 -2.95 10.06
CA HIS A 90 1.19 -1.72 10.82
C HIS A 90 2.39 -0.78 10.68
N ASN A 91 2.09 0.52 10.68
CA ASN A 91 3.11 1.56 10.71
C ASN A 91 3.86 1.60 12.06
N SER A 92 5.00 2.29 12.07
CA SER A 92 5.62 2.78 13.30
C SER A 92 4.68 3.75 14.03
N VAL A 93 4.67 3.66 15.36
CA VAL A 93 3.97 4.59 16.24
C VAL A 93 4.99 5.54 16.85
N CYS A 94 4.80 6.83 16.65
CA CYS A 94 5.66 7.89 17.17
C CYS A 94 5.07 8.51 18.43
N SER A 95 5.92 8.97 19.34
CA SER A 95 5.54 9.74 20.53
C SER A 95 6.42 10.98 20.67
N VAL A 96 5.93 12.00 21.37
CA VAL A 96 6.76 13.17 21.67
C VAL A 96 7.87 12.78 22.66
N PRO A 97 9.11 13.27 22.45
CA PRO A 97 10.19 13.07 23.40
C PRO A 97 9.75 13.63 24.78
N GLY A 98 9.79 12.79 25.82
CA GLY A 98 9.39 13.18 27.18
C GLY A 98 8.02 12.67 27.65
N THR A 99 7.21 12.03 26.81
CA THR A 99 5.95 11.36 27.24
C THR A 99 6.10 9.86 27.51
N ALA A 100 7.21 9.24 27.11
CA ALA A 100 7.49 7.83 27.38
C ALA A 100 7.92 7.55 28.84
N LEU A 101 7.97 8.59 29.69
CA LEU A 101 8.29 8.49 31.10
C LEU A 101 7.27 9.26 31.96
N ASP A 102 5.98 9.16 31.65
CA ASP A 102 4.95 9.73 32.55
C ASP A 102 3.80 8.73 32.76
N THR A 103 4.12 7.62 33.41
CA THR A 103 3.15 6.90 34.25
C THR A 103 3.58 6.91 35.72
N GLY A 104 4.23 7.99 36.17
CA GLY A 104 4.49 8.18 37.59
C GLY A 104 5.27 9.44 37.99
N ILE A 105 4.55 10.36 38.64
CA ILE A 105 4.99 11.34 39.68
C ILE A 105 5.64 12.64 39.10
N HIS A 106 5.27 13.89 39.43
CA HIS A 106 4.65 14.50 40.62
C HIS A 106 4.00 15.87 40.30
N PHE A 107 3.05 16.26 41.17
CA PHE A 107 2.31 17.51 41.24
C PHE A 107 3.16 18.78 41.32
N SER A 108 2.58 19.90 40.84
CA SER A 108 2.75 21.23 41.45
C SER A 108 1.38 21.78 41.83
#